data_AF-A8YQR0-F1
#
_entry.id   AF-A8YQR0-F1
#
_cell.length_a   1.000
_cell.length_b   1.000
_cell.length_c   1.000
_cell.angle_alpha   90.00
_cell.angle_beta   90.00
_cell.angle_gamma   90.00
#
_symmetry.space_group_name_H-M   'P 1'
#
loop_
_entity.id
_entity.type
_entity.pdbx_description
1 polymer ?
#
loop_
_entity_poly.entity_id
_entity_poly.type
_entity_poly.pdbx_seq_one_letter_code
_entity_poly.pdbx_strand_id
1 'polypeptide(L)'
;MTTTAAKSWPGRSAGCSAADARRRRLCDNRPPSCGATAPRVTFSSGSEITMPETHHYQQLIDLFAQTFGSEYHTRLVAGDGEPIYLPADDAHPEHRILFAHGYYASALHEISHWCIAGEARRRLEDYGYWYCPDGRDADTQSRFEAVEIKPQALDWLFCAAAGYPFNVSCDNLEGSFDPDRIAFQRRVREQVLSYLAEGIPPRPAQFIRALQAFYHTPALSAADFPYPDDLQ
;
A
#
# COMPACT_ATOMS: atom_id res chain seq x y z
N MET A 1 16.09 16.27 21.38
CA MET A 1 14.76 16.07 21.97
C MET A 1 13.76 16.88 21.15
N THR A 2 13.19 16.27 20.11
CA THR A 2 12.21 16.91 19.24
C THR A 2 10.89 16.20 19.42
N THR A 3 9.99 16.85 20.14
CA THR A 3 8.64 16.39 20.45
C THR A 3 7.79 16.43 19.19
N THR A 4 7.50 15.28 18.59
CA THR A 4 6.49 15.17 17.54
C THR A 4 5.12 15.37 18.18
N ALA A 5 4.53 16.55 17.99
CA ALA A 5 3.19 16.86 18.46
C ALA A 5 2.17 15.89 17.85
N ALA A 6 1.51 15.10 18.71
CA ALA A 6 0.32 14.37 18.34
C ALA A 6 -0.76 15.40 17.97
N LYS A 7 -1.16 15.43 16.69
CA LYS A 7 -2.36 16.16 16.26
C LYS A 7 -3.58 15.48 16.87
N SER A 8 -3.99 15.90 18.06
CA SER A 8 -5.36 15.73 18.55
C SER A 8 -6.19 16.87 17.98
N TRP A 9 -7.35 16.56 17.41
CA TRP A 9 -8.31 17.56 16.89
C TRP A 9 -9.57 17.59 17.77
N PRO A 10 -10.17 18.77 17.98
CA PRO A 10 -11.37 18.93 18.81
C PRO A 10 -12.61 18.56 18.00
N GLY A 11 -13.42 17.65 18.53
CA GLY A 11 -14.63 17.15 17.87
C GLY A 11 -14.94 15.71 18.23
N ARG A 12 -14.93 15.38 19.53
CA ARG A 12 -15.35 14.06 20.01
C ARG A 12 -16.89 14.01 20.03
N SER A 13 -17.48 13.24 19.14
CA SER A 13 -18.67 12.46 19.48
C SER A 13 -18.19 11.05 19.83
N ALA A 14 -18.29 10.68 21.11
CA ALA A 14 -18.00 9.35 21.59
C ALA A 14 -19.01 8.36 20.99
N GLY A 15 -18.55 7.30 20.32
CA GLY A 15 -19.49 6.23 19.95
C GLY A 15 -19.14 5.24 18.85
N CYS A 16 -18.02 5.35 18.13
CA CYS A 16 -17.59 4.28 17.20
C CYS A 16 -16.08 4.14 17.21
N SER A 17 -15.59 2.95 17.58
CA SER A 17 -14.22 2.56 17.30
C SER A 17 -14.10 2.29 15.78
N ALA A 18 -12.94 2.56 15.19
CA ALA A 18 -12.70 2.25 13.77
C ALA A 18 -12.93 0.76 13.44
N ALA A 19 -12.80 -0.11 14.44
CA ALA A 19 -13.03 -1.56 14.36
C ALA A 19 -14.51 -1.95 14.13
N ASP A 20 -15.46 -1.17 14.65
CA ASP A 20 -16.89 -1.49 14.57
C ASP A 20 -17.50 -1.16 13.21
N ALA A 21 -16.97 -0.15 12.51
CA ALA A 21 -17.48 0.31 11.22
C ALA A 21 -17.07 -0.59 10.05
N ARG A 22 -15.94 -1.29 10.17
CA ARG A 22 -15.31 -2.13 9.14
C ARG A 22 -15.85 -3.57 9.05
N ARG A 23 -16.71 -4.01 9.98
CA ARG A 23 -17.28 -5.40 9.99
C ARG A 23 -18.49 -5.61 9.07
N ARG A 24 -18.97 -4.57 8.36
CA ARG A 24 -20.25 -4.62 7.63
C ARG A 24 -20.08 -4.34 6.13
N ARG A 25 -19.59 -5.34 5.38
CA ARG A 25 -19.98 -5.60 3.97
C ARG A 25 -19.29 -6.88 3.46
N LEU A 26 -19.85 -8.04 3.83
CA LEU A 26 -19.72 -9.26 3.05
C LEU A 26 -20.93 -9.31 2.09
N CYS A 27 -20.70 -9.44 0.78
CA CYS A 27 -21.33 -10.44 -0.10
C CYS A 27 -21.07 -10.12 -1.58
N ASP A 28 -20.77 -11.20 -2.30
CA ASP A 28 -20.86 -11.43 -3.75
C ASP A 28 -19.87 -10.74 -4.70
N ASN A 29 -18.87 -11.51 -5.16
CA ASN A 29 -18.78 -11.90 -6.58
C ASN A 29 -17.66 -12.93 -6.83
N ARG A 30 -18.02 -14.10 -7.36
CA ARG A 30 -17.10 -15.18 -7.76
C ARG A 30 -17.19 -15.36 -9.29
N PRO A 31 -16.10 -15.26 -10.07
CA PRO A 31 -16.13 -15.58 -11.50
C PRO A 31 -15.85 -17.07 -11.78
N PRO A 32 -16.24 -17.58 -12.97
CA PRO A 32 -16.39 -19.01 -13.24
C PRO A 32 -15.09 -19.70 -13.69
N SER A 33 -15.04 -21.01 -13.46
CA SER A 33 -13.99 -21.91 -13.94
C SER A 33 -14.07 -22.11 -15.45
N CYS A 34 -12.93 -22.05 -16.14
CA CYS A 34 -12.82 -22.47 -17.53
C CYS A 34 -11.65 -23.45 -17.68
N GLY A 35 -11.96 -24.67 -18.09
CA GLY A 35 -10.98 -25.66 -18.50
C GLY A 35 -10.74 -25.55 -20.01
N ALA A 36 -9.47 -25.64 -20.42
CA ALA A 36 -9.10 -26.00 -21.78
C ALA A 36 -7.69 -26.61 -21.81
N THR A 37 -7.60 -27.73 -22.51
CA THR A 37 -6.44 -28.58 -22.79
C THR A 37 -5.31 -27.88 -23.54
N ALA A 38 -4.06 -28.13 -23.12
CA ALA A 38 -2.85 -27.60 -23.74
C ALA A 38 -2.39 -28.45 -24.97
N PRO A 39 -1.90 -27.84 -26.06
CA PRO A 39 -1.14 -28.56 -27.07
C PRO A 39 0.36 -28.57 -26.74
N ARG A 40 1.00 -29.69 -27.06
CA ARG A 40 2.43 -29.95 -26.86
C ARG A 40 3.23 -29.24 -27.95
N VAL A 41 4.11 -28.31 -27.57
CA VAL A 41 5.07 -27.69 -28.49
C VAL A 41 6.48 -27.98 -28.00
N THR A 42 7.27 -28.67 -28.83
CA THR A 42 8.72 -28.83 -28.65
C THR A 42 9.43 -27.69 -29.38
N PHE A 43 10.31 -26.96 -28.69
CA PHE A 43 11.28 -26.07 -29.34
C PHE A 43 12.70 -26.28 -28.81
N SER A 44 13.62 -26.10 -29.75
CA SER A 44 15.06 -26.32 -29.67
C SER A 44 15.78 -25.24 -28.85
N SER A 45 16.98 -25.59 -28.38
CA SER A 45 17.89 -24.82 -27.53
C SER A 45 18.20 -23.40 -28.03
N GLY A 46 18.32 -22.46 -27.08
CA GLY A 46 19.29 -21.36 -27.17
C GLY A 46 18.75 -19.94 -27.23
N SER A 47 18.07 -19.50 -26.17
CA SER A 47 18.05 -18.10 -25.70
C SER A 47 17.25 -18.09 -24.40
N GLU A 48 17.88 -17.67 -23.31
CA GLU A 48 17.23 -17.51 -22.00
C GLU A 48 16.18 -16.40 -22.17
N ILE A 49 14.94 -16.80 -22.44
CA ILE A 49 13.79 -15.91 -22.36
C ILE A 49 13.68 -15.58 -20.88
N THR A 50 14.11 -14.38 -20.48
CA THR A 50 13.78 -13.82 -19.18
C THR A 50 12.26 -13.73 -19.15
N MET A 51 11.62 -14.73 -18.54
CA MET A 51 10.20 -14.67 -18.24
C MET A 51 9.99 -13.38 -17.44
N PRO A 52 8.99 -12.54 -17.77
CA PRO A 52 8.70 -11.39 -16.93
C PRO A 52 8.51 -11.91 -15.50
N GLU A 53 9.31 -11.40 -14.56
CA GLU A 53 9.19 -11.79 -13.17
C GLU A 53 7.75 -11.53 -12.73
N THR A 54 7.02 -12.61 -12.47
CA THR A 54 5.61 -12.51 -12.10
C THR A 54 5.52 -11.96 -10.68
N HIS A 55 4.86 -10.82 -10.50
CA HIS A 55 4.58 -10.24 -9.19
C HIS A 55 3.50 -11.03 -8.46
N HIS A 56 3.87 -11.67 -7.37
CA HIS A 56 2.98 -12.44 -6.49
C HIS A 56 3.15 -11.96 -5.05
N TYR A 57 2.03 -11.76 -4.33
CA TYR A 57 2.05 -11.14 -2.99
C TYR A 57 2.94 -11.90 -1.98
N GLN A 58 3.12 -13.21 -2.17
CA GLN A 58 4.00 -14.02 -1.33
C GLN A 58 5.45 -13.49 -1.33
N GLN A 59 5.92 -12.96 -2.47
CA GLN A 59 7.24 -12.34 -2.56
C GLN A 59 7.35 -11.14 -1.62
N LEU A 60 6.29 -10.34 -1.48
CA LEU A 60 6.26 -9.20 -0.56
C LEU A 60 6.22 -9.65 0.90
N ILE A 61 5.52 -10.75 1.22
CA ILE A 61 5.54 -11.34 2.57
C ILE A 61 6.97 -11.73 2.94
N ASP A 62 7.65 -12.45 2.05
CA ASP A 62 8.99 -12.97 2.30
C ASP A 62 10.02 -11.82 2.39
N LEU A 63 9.93 -10.84 1.49
CA LEU A 63 10.78 -9.65 1.50
C LEU A 63 10.55 -8.78 2.74
N PHE A 64 9.29 -8.57 3.14
CA PHE A 64 8.97 -7.83 4.36
C PHE A 64 9.51 -8.53 5.60
N ALA A 65 9.33 -9.84 5.70
CA ALA A 65 9.83 -10.64 6.83
C ALA A 65 11.37 -10.57 6.92
N GLN A 66 12.07 -10.69 5.79
CA GLN A 66 13.53 -10.58 5.74
C GLN A 66 14.02 -9.17 6.08
N THR A 67 13.30 -8.13 5.64
CA THR A 67 13.72 -6.73 5.81
C THR A 67 13.41 -6.22 7.22
N PHE A 68 12.26 -6.59 7.79
CA PHE A 68 11.72 -5.94 8.99
C PHE A 68 11.29 -6.89 10.09
N GLY A 69 11.08 -8.18 9.79
CA GLY A 69 10.40 -9.12 10.69
C GLY A 69 11.05 -9.19 12.07
N SER A 70 12.36 -9.39 12.11
CA SER A 70 13.10 -9.48 13.37
C SER A 70 13.29 -8.13 14.06
N GLU A 71 13.55 -7.04 13.32
CA GLU A 71 13.84 -5.72 13.90
C GLU A 71 12.59 -5.08 14.51
N TYR A 72 11.45 -5.22 13.84
CA TYR A 72 10.20 -4.57 14.23
C TYR A 72 9.17 -5.52 14.82
N HIS A 73 9.50 -6.82 14.95
CA HIS A 73 8.57 -7.84 15.44
C HIS A 73 7.21 -7.81 14.73
N THR A 74 7.24 -7.60 13.40
CA THR A 74 6.06 -7.36 12.57
C THR A 74 6.01 -8.33 11.40
N ARG A 75 4.83 -8.88 11.10
CA ARG A 75 4.59 -9.73 9.94
C ARG A 75 3.62 -9.10 8.96
N LEU A 76 3.84 -9.36 7.68
CA LEU A 76 2.87 -9.10 6.61
C LEU A 76 2.06 -10.38 6.37
N VAL A 77 0.74 -10.27 6.36
CA VAL A 77 -0.18 -11.42 6.31
C VAL A 77 -1.25 -11.18 5.25
N ALA A 78 -1.46 -12.15 4.37
CA ALA A 78 -2.59 -12.11 3.45
C ALA A 78 -3.89 -12.36 4.24
N GLY A 79 -4.77 -11.36 4.28
CA GLY A 79 -6.08 -11.44 4.90
C GLY A 79 -7.20 -11.68 3.89
N ASP A 80 -8.28 -12.30 4.35
CA ASP A 80 -9.48 -12.58 3.55
C ASP A 80 -10.51 -11.43 3.58
N GLY A 81 -10.26 -10.38 4.37
CA GLY A 81 -11.20 -9.29 4.63
C GLY A 81 -10.56 -7.92 4.45
N GLU A 82 -11.02 -6.95 5.24
CA GLU A 82 -10.47 -5.60 5.21
C GLU A 82 -9.01 -5.56 5.67
N PRO A 83 -8.20 -4.66 5.09
CA PRO A 83 -6.85 -4.45 5.58
C PRO A 83 -6.88 -3.86 6.99
N ILE A 84 -5.96 -4.32 7.84
CA ILE A 84 -5.87 -3.87 9.23
C ILE A 84 -4.47 -4.10 9.79
N TYR A 85 -4.00 -3.12 10.57
CA TYR A 85 -2.85 -3.32 11.44
C TYR A 85 -3.29 -3.76 12.84
N LEU A 86 -2.74 -4.88 13.31
CA LEU A 86 -2.96 -5.42 14.64
C LEU A 86 -1.65 -5.40 15.43
N PRO A 87 -1.57 -4.66 16.56
CA PRO A 87 -0.41 -4.76 17.40
C PRO A 87 -0.29 -6.15 18.04
N ALA A 88 0.92 -6.49 18.50
CA ALA A 88 1.16 -7.67 19.31
C ALA A 88 0.27 -7.66 20.57
N ASP A 89 -0.21 -8.84 20.93
CA ASP A 89 -1.07 -9.11 22.09
C ASP A 89 -0.71 -10.46 22.73
N ASP A 90 -1.39 -10.83 23.81
CA ASP A 90 -1.11 -12.08 24.54
C ASP A 90 -1.36 -13.35 23.71
N ALA A 91 -2.24 -13.28 22.70
CA ALA A 91 -2.53 -14.39 21.80
C ALA A 91 -1.60 -14.41 20.58
N HIS A 92 -1.09 -13.25 20.16
CA HIS A 92 -0.24 -13.06 18.99
C HIS A 92 0.96 -12.18 19.36
N PRO A 93 2.12 -12.79 19.68
CA PRO A 93 3.25 -12.02 20.18
C PRO A 93 3.82 -11.02 19.16
N GLU A 94 3.58 -11.22 17.86
CA GLU A 94 4.03 -10.34 16.78
C GLU A 94 2.95 -9.37 16.29
N HIS A 95 3.36 -8.17 15.89
CA HIS A 95 2.51 -7.24 15.16
C HIS A 95 2.17 -7.83 13.79
N ARG A 96 0.98 -7.51 13.26
CA ARG A 96 0.51 -8.03 11.97
C ARG A 96 -0.04 -6.91 11.11
N ILE A 97 0.42 -6.85 9.88
CA ILE A 97 -0.15 -6.03 8.80
C ILE A 97 -0.96 -6.99 7.92
N LEU A 98 -2.29 -6.93 8.01
CA LEU A 98 -3.17 -7.74 7.19
C LEU A 98 -3.53 -6.91 5.96
N PHE A 99 -3.24 -7.42 4.76
CA PHE A 99 -3.64 -6.80 3.50
C PHE A 99 -4.74 -7.63 2.83
N ALA A 100 -5.55 -7.00 1.99
CA ALA A 100 -6.79 -7.57 1.51
C ALA A 100 -6.61 -8.48 0.28
N HIS A 101 -7.39 -9.56 0.24
CA HIS A 101 -7.68 -10.39 -0.94
C HIS A 101 -6.46 -11.01 -1.65
N GLY A 102 -5.30 -11.08 -1.00
CA GLY A 102 -4.09 -11.62 -1.65
C GLY A 102 -3.62 -10.77 -2.84
N TYR A 103 -3.93 -9.47 -2.87
CA TYR A 103 -3.51 -8.60 -3.98
C TYR A 103 -2.15 -7.97 -3.72
N TYR A 104 -1.26 -8.02 -4.73
CA TYR A 104 0.08 -7.45 -4.67
C TYR A 104 0.06 -5.94 -4.36
N ALA A 105 -0.80 -5.19 -5.06
CA ALA A 105 -1.00 -3.76 -4.81
C ALA A 105 -1.51 -3.48 -3.39
N SER A 106 -2.43 -4.30 -2.87
CA SER A 106 -2.91 -4.14 -1.49
C SER A 106 -1.79 -4.34 -0.47
N ALA A 107 -0.91 -5.34 -0.67
CA ALA A 107 0.24 -5.54 0.19
C ALA A 107 1.22 -4.33 0.17
N LEU A 108 1.54 -3.78 -1.01
CA LEU A 108 2.39 -2.58 -1.11
C LEU A 108 1.78 -1.36 -0.43
N HIS A 109 0.47 -1.18 -0.58
CA HIS A 109 -0.26 -0.09 0.05
C HIS A 109 -0.20 -0.18 1.58
N GLU A 110 -0.44 -1.36 2.16
CA GLU A 110 -0.36 -1.55 3.61
C GLU A 110 1.06 -1.40 4.17
N ILE A 111 2.08 -1.84 3.43
CA ILE A 111 3.49 -1.59 3.78
C ILE A 111 3.78 -0.07 3.78
N SER A 112 3.19 0.67 2.84
CA SER A 112 3.33 2.12 2.76
C SER A 112 2.73 2.82 3.97
N HIS A 113 1.51 2.45 4.37
CA HIS A 113 0.89 2.95 5.61
C HIS A 113 1.75 2.64 6.83
N TRP A 114 2.24 1.40 6.94
CA TRP A 114 3.13 1.00 8.03
C TRP A 114 4.40 1.83 8.07
N CYS A 115 5.02 2.12 6.90
CA CYS A 115 6.20 2.96 6.77
C CYS A 115 5.99 4.42 7.20
N ILE A 116 4.77 4.95 7.05
CA ILE A 116 4.40 6.30 7.51
C ILE A 116 4.09 6.31 9.02
N ALA A 117 3.43 5.27 9.53
CA ALA A 117 3.03 5.20 10.93
C ALA A 117 4.25 5.13 11.87
N GLY A 118 4.45 6.16 12.70
CA GLY A 118 5.51 6.20 13.71
C GLY A 118 5.33 5.18 14.84
N GLU A 119 6.35 5.01 15.69
CA GLU A 119 6.36 3.97 16.73
C GLU A 119 5.14 4.02 17.67
N ALA A 120 4.77 5.21 18.15
CA ALA A 120 3.60 5.38 19.01
C ALA A 120 2.29 4.95 18.33
N ARG A 121 2.17 5.19 17.01
CA ARG A 121 1.01 4.81 16.21
C ARG A 121 0.94 3.30 16.01
N ARG A 122 2.08 2.64 15.83
CA ARG A 122 2.18 1.17 15.73
C ARG A 122 1.86 0.41 17.03
N ARG A 123 1.52 1.11 18.11
CA ARG A 123 0.96 0.52 19.34
C ARG A 123 -0.57 0.50 19.35
N LEU A 124 -1.21 1.07 18.33
CA LEU A 124 -2.65 1.18 18.21
C LEU A 124 -3.12 0.33 17.04
N GLU A 125 -4.28 -0.29 17.19
CA GLU A 125 -5.00 -0.92 16.08
C GLU A 125 -5.21 0.08 14.94
N ASP A 126 -4.97 -0.36 13.71
CA ASP A 126 -5.03 0.44 12.48
C ASP A 126 -4.32 1.81 12.61
N TYR A 127 -3.19 1.81 13.33
CA TYR A 127 -2.39 3.00 13.65
C TYR A 127 -3.17 4.11 14.39
N GLY A 128 -4.36 3.82 14.91
CA GLY A 128 -5.29 4.80 15.45
C GLY A 128 -5.77 5.82 14.40
N TYR A 129 -5.78 5.45 13.12
CA TYR A 129 -6.44 6.23 12.08
C TYR A 129 -7.98 6.11 12.20
N TRP A 130 -8.68 7.14 11.75
CA TRP A 130 -10.13 7.14 11.72
C TRP A 130 -10.61 6.51 10.42
N TYR A 131 -11.59 5.62 10.50
CA TYR A 131 -12.23 5.06 9.32
C TYR A 131 -13.31 6.00 8.78
N CYS A 132 -13.12 6.49 7.56
CA CYS A 132 -14.15 7.22 6.84
C CYS A 132 -14.63 6.34 5.68
N PRO A 133 -15.86 5.78 5.76
CA PRO A 133 -16.37 4.92 4.71
C PRO A 133 -16.54 5.67 3.40
N ASP A 134 -16.71 4.90 2.33
CA ASP A 134 -17.12 5.38 1.02
C ASP A 134 -18.42 6.22 1.09
N GLY A 135 -18.67 7.04 0.06
CA GLY A 135 -19.78 8.00 0.03
C GLY A 135 -19.41 9.38 0.59
N ARG A 136 -18.13 9.76 0.48
CA ARG A 136 -17.61 11.02 1.03
C ARG A 136 -18.03 12.21 0.18
N ASP A 137 -18.34 13.32 0.86
CA ASP A 137 -18.47 14.62 0.21
C ASP A 137 -17.10 15.21 -0.17
N ALA A 138 -17.10 16.31 -0.92
CA ALA A 138 -15.87 16.91 -1.44
C ALA A 138 -14.89 17.35 -0.33
N ASP A 139 -15.42 17.91 0.78
CA ASP A 139 -14.59 18.35 1.90
C ASP A 139 -13.96 17.18 2.64
N THR A 140 -14.71 16.09 2.85
CA THR A 140 -14.23 14.87 3.50
C THR A 140 -13.22 14.13 2.62
N GLN A 141 -13.48 14.04 1.31
CA GLN A 141 -12.56 13.47 0.33
C GLN A 141 -11.24 14.25 0.29
N SER A 142 -11.28 15.59 0.27
CA SER A 142 -10.08 16.43 0.27
C SER A 142 -9.19 16.19 1.52
N ARG A 143 -9.83 15.98 2.69
CA ARG A 143 -9.12 15.63 3.93
C ARG A 143 -8.53 14.22 3.88
N PHE A 144 -9.23 13.27 3.28
CA PHE A 144 -8.73 11.92 3.04
C PHE A 144 -7.50 11.95 2.11
N GLU A 145 -7.61 12.60 0.95
CA GLU A 145 -6.48 12.74 0.02
C GLU A 145 -5.25 13.38 0.67
N ALA A 146 -5.45 14.38 1.54
CA ALA A 146 -4.35 15.02 2.24
C ALA A 146 -3.55 14.06 3.14
N VAL A 147 -4.18 13.02 3.71
CA VAL A 147 -3.48 12.00 4.50
C VAL A 147 -2.91 10.87 3.63
N GLU A 148 -3.49 10.64 2.45
CA GLU A 148 -3.09 9.62 1.49
C GLU A 148 -1.91 9.98 0.59
N ILE A 149 -1.55 11.27 0.46
CA ILE A 149 -0.41 11.70 -0.38
C ILE A 149 0.87 10.92 -0.06
N LYS A 150 1.21 10.78 1.23
CA LYS A 150 2.48 10.14 1.63
C LYS A 150 2.44 8.62 1.49
N PRO A 151 1.40 7.90 1.96
CA PRO A 151 1.23 6.48 1.66
C PRO A 151 1.30 6.20 0.16
N GLN A 152 0.54 6.90 -0.69
CA GLN A 152 0.53 6.63 -2.13
C GLN A 152 1.82 7.04 -2.84
N ALA A 153 2.58 8.00 -2.30
CA ALA A 153 3.91 8.30 -2.81
C ALA A 153 4.92 7.17 -2.52
N LEU A 154 4.85 6.57 -1.32
CA LEU A 154 5.66 5.38 -1.02
C LEU A 154 5.21 4.17 -1.85
N ASP A 155 3.91 4.02 -2.05
CA ASP A 155 3.34 2.95 -2.90
C ASP A 155 3.87 3.05 -4.34
N TRP A 156 3.90 4.25 -4.92
CA TRP A 156 4.49 4.46 -6.24
C TRP A 156 6.00 4.17 -6.26
N LEU A 157 6.76 4.60 -5.24
CA LEU A 157 8.18 4.27 -5.12
C LEU A 157 8.42 2.76 -5.03
N PHE A 158 7.59 2.03 -4.28
CA PHE A 158 7.69 0.57 -4.17
C PHE A 158 7.29 -0.14 -5.47
N CYS A 159 6.23 0.31 -6.12
CA CYS A 159 5.82 -0.16 -7.44
C CYS A 159 6.97 -0.01 -8.44
N ALA A 160 7.59 1.17 -8.51
CA ALA A 160 8.74 1.42 -9.38
C ALA A 160 9.95 0.54 -9.02
N ALA A 161 10.26 0.39 -7.72
CA ALA A 161 11.34 -0.46 -7.23
C ALA A 161 11.11 -1.95 -7.54
N ALA A 162 9.85 -2.39 -7.63
CA ALA A 162 9.49 -3.75 -7.99
C ALA A 162 9.33 -3.96 -9.51
N GLY A 163 9.28 -2.90 -10.32
CA GLY A 163 8.84 -3.00 -11.71
C GLY A 163 7.35 -3.35 -11.86
N TYR A 164 6.52 -2.98 -10.89
CA TYR A 164 5.07 -3.20 -10.86
C TYR A 164 4.31 -1.92 -11.25
N PRO A 165 3.19 -2.00 -12.01
CA PRO A 165 2.43 -0.82 -12.40
C PRO A 165 1.72 -0.15 -11.21
N PHE A 166 1.94 1.16 -11.04
CA PHE A 166 1.24 1.97 -10.05
C PHE A 166 -0.08 2.54 -10.59
N ASN A 167 -1.12 2.54 -9.76
CA ASN A 167 -2.37 3.23 -10.00
C ASN A 167 -2.77 4.03 -8.76
N VAL A 168 -2.91 5.35 -8.90
CA VAL A 168 -3.44 6.17 -7.80
C VAL A 168 -4.89 5.75 -7.49
N SER A 169 -5.23 5.69 -6.20
CA SER A 169 -6.57 5.35 -5.72
C SER A 169 -7.19 6.55 -4.99
N CYS A 170 -8.36 6.99 -5.43
CA CYS A 170 -9.13 8.03 -4.72
C CYS A 170 -10.13 7.44 -3.71
N ASP A 171 -10.38 6.12 -3.79
CA ASP A 171 -11.17 5.32 -2.85
C ASP A 171 -12.55 5.90 -2.47
N ASN A 172 -13.33 6.35 -3.46
CA ASN A 172 -14.66 6.97 -3.26
C ASN A 172 -15.68 6.52 -4.32
N LEU A 173 -15.99 5.22 -4.39
CA LEU A 173 -16.84 4.63 -5.44
C LEU A 173 -18.34 4.93 -5.25
N GLU A 174 -18.80 5.10 -4.00
CA GLU A 174 -20.18 5.44 -3.62
C GLU A 174 -20.36 6.96 -3.41
N GLY A 175 -19.35 7.77 -3.75
CA GLY A 175 -19.35 9.22 -3.61
C GLY A 175 -20.41 9.95 -4.43
N SER A 176 -20.82 11.14 -3.97
CA SER A 176 -21.76 12.01 -4.73
C SER A 176 -21.11 12.74 -5.90
N PHE A 177 -19.81 12.58 -6.10
CA PHE A 177 -19.01 13.18 -7.16
C PHE A 177 -17.81 12.28 -7.50
N ASP A 178 -17.24 12.48 -8.68
CA ASP A 178 -16.02 11.81 -9.12
C ASP A 178 -14.78 12.63 -8.69
N PRO A 179 -13.89 12.11 -7.83
CA PRO A 179 -12.68 12.81 -7.45
C PRO A 179 -11.78 13.12 -8.64
N ASP A 180 -11.09 14.26 -8.62
CA ASP A 180 -10.09 14.60 -9.63
C ASP A 180 -8.82 13.75 -9.45
N ARG A 181 -8.86 12.56 -10.04
CA ARG A 181 -7.79 11.56 -9.98
C ARG A 181 -6.45 12.10 -10.49
N ILE A 182 -6.48 12.93 -11.54
CA ILE A 182 -5.26 13.48 -12.15
C ILE A 182 -4.63 14.52 -11.22
N ALA A 183 -5.42 15.44 -10.68
CA ALA A 183 -4.94 16.41 -9.71
C ALA A 183 -4.38 15.73 -8.44
N PHE A 184 -5.03 14.66 -7.97
CA PHE A 184 -4.53 13.90 -6.84
C PHE A 184 -3.20 13.18 -7.17
N GLN A 185 -3.11 12.53 -8.34
CA GLN A 185 -1.86 11.88 -8.77
C GLN A 185 -0.70 12.87 -8.92
N ARG A 186 -0.97 14.10 -9.38
CA ARG A 186 0.03 15.18 -9.46
C ARG A 186 0.60 15.52 -8.07
N ARG A 187 -0.25 15.65 -7.06
CA ARG A 187 0.17 15.88 -5.65
C ARG A 187 0.97 14.70 -5.09
N VAL A 188 0.56 13.46 -5.40
CA VAL A 188 1.33 12.26 -5.02
C VAL A 188 2.71 12.27 -5.68
N ARG A 189 2.79 12.60 -6.96
CA ARG A 189 4.06 12.71 -7.70
C ARG A 189 4.99 13.77 -7.10
N GLU A 190 4.47 14.94 -6.75
CA GLU A 190 5.27 15.98 -6.09
C GLU A 190 5.90 15.45 -4.79
N GLN A 191 5.15 14.67 -4.01
CA GLN A 191 5.69 14.02 -2.82
C GLN A 191 6.75 12.95 -3.14
N VAL A 192 6.60 12.18 -4.23
CA VAL A 192 7.64 11.26 -4.72
C VAL A 192 8.93 12.00 -5.05
N LEU A 193 8.83 13.11 -5.80
CA LEU A 193 10.00 13.90 -6.18
C LEU A 193 10.69 14.54 -4.97
N SER A 194 9.91 15.03 -4.00
CA SER A 194 10.45 15.49 -2.72
C SER A 194 11.21 14.38 -1.99
N TYR A 195 10.68 13.16 -1.93
CA TYR A 195 11.39 12.02 -1.33
C TYR A 195 12.70 11.68 -2.05
N LEU A 196 12.75 11.74 -3.38
CA LEU A 196 13.98 11.51 -4.15
C LEU A 196 15.01 12.63 -3.95
N ALA A 197 14.57 13.88 -3.80
CA ALA A 197 15.46 15.03 -3.66
C ALA A 197 15.98 15.24 -2.22
N GLU A 198 15.10 15.08 -1.23
CA GLU A 198 15.37 15.41 0.17
C GLU A 198 15.76 14.19 1.01
N GLY A 199 15.47 12.99 0.51
CA GLY A 199 15.78 11.72 1.15
C GLY A 199 14.56 10.91 1.54
N ILE A 200 14.62 9.61 1.25
CA ILE A 200 13.59 8.64 1.61
C ILE A 200 13.77 8.21 3.07
N PRO A 201 12.71 8.18 3.90
CA PRO A 201 12.81 7.73 5.29
C PRO A 201 13.42 6.31 5.42
N PRO A 202 14.05 5.96 6.56
CA PRO A 202 14.85 4.74 6.66
C PRO A 202 14.13 3.44 6.30
N ARG A 203 12.91 3.22 6.80
CA ARG A 203 12.12 2.00 6.51
C ARG A 203 11.77 1.87 5.02
N PRO A 204 11.10 2.84 4.36
CA PRO A 204 10.84 2.73 2.94
C PRO A 204 12.13 2.64 2.12
N ALA A 205 13.22 3.33 2.50
CA ALA A 205 14.50 3.20 1.81
C ALA A 205 15.10 1.79 1.91
N GLN A 206 14.98 1.11 3.07
CA GLN A 206 15.37 -0.29 3.23
C GLN A 206 14.53 -1.21 2.33
N PHE A 207 13.21 -1.01 2.30
CA PHE A 207 12.32 -1.83 1.49
C PHE A 207 12.55 -1.65 -0.02
N ILE A 208 12.77 -0.41 -0.47
CA ILE A 208 13.13 -0.12 -1.87
C ILE A 208 14.38 -0.89 -2.28
N ARG A 209 15.43 -0.89 -1.44
CA ARG A 209 16.65 -1.66 -1.74
C ARG A 209 16.39 -3.16 -1.80
N ALA A 210 15.55 -3.69 -0.90
CA ALA A 210 15.18 -5.10 -0.91
C ALA A 210 14.42 -5.47 -2.18
N LEU A 211 13.46 -4.64 -2.60
CA LEU A 211 12.72 -4.80 -3.85
C LEU A 211 13.66 -4.74 -5.07
N GLN A 212 14.52 -3.72 -5.16
CA GLN A 212 15.46 -3.57 -6.28
C GLN A 212 16.44 -4.75 -6.38
N ALA A 213 16.93 -5.25 -5.24
CA ALA A 213 17.81 -6.41 -5.21
C ALA A 213 17.09 -7.68 -5.65
N PHE A 214 15.81 -7.84 -5.29
CA PHE A 214 15.00 -9.01 -5.65
C PHE A 214 14.56 -9.01 -7.11
N TYR A 215 14.06 -7.87 -7.61
CA TYR A 215 13.51 -7.74 -8.97
C TYR A 215 14.53 -7.25 -10.00
N HIS A 216 15.79 -7.11 -9.60
CA HIS A 216 16.89 -6.64 -10.45
C HIS A 216 16.61 -5.31 -11.18
N THR A 217 15.90 -4.39 -10.52
CA THR A 217 15.55 -3.08 -11.08
C THR A 217 16.65 -2.04 -10.80
N PRO A 218 16.81 -1.03 -11.68
CA PRO A 218 17.82 0.00 -11.49
C PRO A 218 17.51 0.94 -10.32
N ALA A 219 18.49 1.79 -9.98
CA ALA A 219 18.29 2.89 -9.04
C ALA A 219 17.16 3.82 -9.53
N LEU A 220 16.25 4.19 -8.63
CA LEU A 220 15.13 5.07 -8.93
C LEU A 220 15.62 6.48 -9.28
N SER A 221 14.93 7.10 -10.22
CA SER A 221 15.17 8.44 -10.72
C SER A 221 13.85 9.18 -10.92
N ALA A 222 13.90 10.51 -11.06
CA ALA A 222 12.70 11.30 -11.34
C ALA A 222 12.03 10.93 -12.70
N ALA A 223 12.77 10.32 -13.63
CA ALA A 223 12.25 9.90 -14.93
C ALA A 223 11.28 8.70 -14.83
N ASP A 224 11.38 7.91 -13.77
CA ASP A 224 10.49 6.76 -13.52
C ASP A 224 9.07 7.21 -13.08
N PHE A 225 8.91 8.51 -12.80
CA PHE A 225 7.66 9.12 -12.32
C PHE A 225 7.25 10.21 -13.31
N PRO A 226 6.68 9.85 -14.48
CA PRO A 226 6.23 10.82 -15.47
C PRO A 226 5.11 11.70 -14.89
N TYR A 227 5.00 12.92 -15.41
CA TYR A 227 3.88 13.79 -15.03
C TYR A 227 2.57 13.19 -15.55
N PRO A 228 1.49 13.12 -14.75
CA PRO A 228 0.19 12.69 -15.24
C PRO A 228 -0.33 13.70 -16.25
N ASP A 229 -0.32 13.32 -17.52
CA ASP A 229 -0.94 14.10 -18.59
C ASP A 229 -2.45 14.18 -18.34
N ASP A 230 -3.05 15.30 -18.75
CA ASP A 230 -4.51 15.35 -18.86
C ASP A 230 -4.93 14.24 -19.84
N LEU A 231 -5.95 13.44 -19.49
CA LEU A 231 -6.52 12.49 -20.42
C LEU A 231 -6.92 13.26 -21.68
N GLN A 232 -6.25 13.00 -22.81
CA GLN A 232 -6.63 13.52 -24.12
C GLN A 232 -7.87 12.81 -24.65
#